data_AF-A0A938J9V7-F1
#
_entry.id   AF-A0A938J9V7-F1
#
_cell.length_a   1.000
_cell.length_b   1.000
_cell.length_c   1.000
_cell.angle_alpha   90.00
_cell.angle_beta   90.00
_cell.angle_gamma   90.00
#
_symmetry.space_group_name_H-M   'P 1'
#
loop_
_entity.id
_entity.type
_entity.pdbx_description
1 polymer ?
#
loop_
_entity_poly.entity_id
_entity_poly.type
_entity_poly.pdbx_seq_one_letter_code
_entity_poly.pdbx_strand_id
1 'polypeptide(L)'
;MRRLALALTLALALDAGAARAGANAQVMAERLAQGPDFRVRVQAALELGKLPGDASRVALERALDDENAAVRAAAAAGLKVLGDARATAALEAHRSDPSAPVRAQITTTLAALRAAPASTPGAAPPSVLVQLGKIRSSAPATSGRVLDAVERVSREQLVELPGVALTGDGPVPASRRNLPVVMLTGRVKQLEESRVGGNVVYSASIEFVLHKMPGQAIKGVVSGSARATGSVAEAADSRAREDLLRSALEAAVASAVKRAPLALRAAME
;
A
#
# COMPACT_ATOMS: atom_id res chain seq x y z
N MET A 1 -41.67 25.12 22.20
CA MET A 1 -41.91 23.69 21.89
C MET A 1 -40.56 23.01 21.70
N ARG A 2 -40.19 22.13 22.63
CA ARG A 2 -38.98 21.29 22.64
C ARG A 2 -39.22 20.04 21.78
N ARG A 3 -38.40 19.74 20.77
CA ARG A 3 -38.05 18.38 20.27
C ARG A 3 -36.70 18.47 19.53
N LEU A 4 -35.57 18.32 20.21
CA LEU A 4 -34.81 17.07 20.46
C LEU A 4 -34.31 16.36 19.19
N ALA A 5 -32.98 16.46 19.06
CA ALA A 5 -32.02 15.66 18.33
C ALA A 5 -32.38 14.18 18.11
N LEU A 6 -32.14 13.67 16.90
CA LEU A 6 -31.92 12.25 16.53
C LEU A 6 -31.60 12.24 15.02
N ALA A 7 -30.59 11.57 14.45
CA ALA A 7 -29.55 10.69 14.94
C ALA A 7 -28.37 10.85 13.97
N LEU A 8 -27.19 11.19 14.49
CA LEU A 8 -25.92 11.07 13.78
C LEU A 8 -25.52 9.59 13.87
N THR A 9 -25.99 8.76 12.93
CA THR A 9 -25.48 7.38 12.81
C THR A 9 -24.10 7.43 12.15
N LEU A 10 -23.12 7.48 13.05
CA LEU A 10 -21.71 7.27 12.84
C LEU A 10 -21.46 6.04 11.95
N ALA A 11 -21.06 6.28 10.70
CA ALA A 11 -20.56 5.25 9.80
C ALA A 11 -19.17 4.78 10.25
N LEU A 12 -19.10 4.06 11.36
CA LEU A 12 -17.94 3.23 11.73
C LEU A 12 -18.15 1.83 11.16
N ALA A 13 -17.96 1.72 9.85
CA ALA A 13 -17.68 0.44 9.19
C ALA A 13 -16.25 0.47 8.63
N LEU A 14 -15.30 0.99 9.42
CA LEU A 14 -13.88 0.74 9.18
C LEU A 14 -13.52 -0.61 9.80
N ASP A 15 -13.41 -1.59 8.90
CA ASP A 15 -12.33 -2.58 8.91
C ASP A 15 -12.24 -3.53 10.12
N ALA A 16 -13.35 -4.22 10.42
CA ALA A 16 -13.34 -5.36 11.34
C ALA A 16 -12.32 -6.45 10.92
N GLY A 17 -11.95 -6.51 9.63
CA GLY A 17 -10.96 -7.44 9.08
C GLY A 17 -9.52 -7.07 9.46
N ALA A 18 -9.08 -5.85 9.18
CA ALA A 18 -7.74 -5.38 9.55
C ALA A 18 -7.57 -5.29 11.07
N ALA A 19 -8.61 -4.86 11.81
CA ALA A 19 -8.59 -4.84 13.27
C ALA A 19 -8.44 -6.25 13.87
N ARG A 20 -9.11 -7.26 13.29
CA ARG A 20 -9.01 -8.66 13.75
C ARG A 20 -7.68 -9.32 13.35
N ALA A 21 -7.14 -8.99 12.18
CA ALA A 21 -5.80 -9.43 11.78
C ALA A 21 -4.70 -8.83 12.68
N GLY A 22 -4.81 -7.54 13.01
CA GLY A 22 -3.92 -6.86 13.96
C GLY A 22 -4.03 -7.44 15.38
N ALA A 23 -5.25 -7.69 15.86
CA ALA A 23 -5.47 -8.35 17.15
C ALA A 23 -4.86 -9.76 17.20
N ASN A 24 -4.98 -10.53 16.11
CA ASN A 24 -4.38 -11.87 16.03
C ASN A 24 -2.84 -11.81 16.02
N ALA A 25 -2.25 -10.84 15.31
CA ALA A 25 -0.80 -10.66 15.30
C ALA A 25 -0.27 -10.28 16.69
N GLN A 26 -0.99 -9.41 17.41
CA GLN A 26 -0.59 -9.01 18.76
C GLN A 26 -0.63 -10.18 19.76
N VAL A 27 -1.69 -10.99 19.73
CA VAL A 27 -1.79 -12.20 20.57
C VAL A 27 -0.66 -13.19 20.26
N MET A 28 -0.30 -13.37 19.00
CA MET A 28 0.81 -14.26 18.64
C MET A 28 2.17 -13.67 19.01
N ALA A 29 2.35 -12.35 18.92
CA ALA A 29 3.56 -11.67 19.38
C ALA A 29 3.77 -11.84 20.89
N GLU A 30 2.69 -11.73 21.68
CA GLU A 30 2.73 -11.99 23.12
C GLU A 30 3.09 -13.44 23.43
N ARG A 31 2.48 -14.41 22.71
CA ARG A 31 2.81 -15.83 22.86
C ARG A 31 4.24 -16.16 22.45
N LEU A 32 4.76 -15.49 21.42
CA LEU A 32 6.15 -15.61 21.02
C LEU A 32 7.09 -15.05 22.09
N ALA A 33 6.75 -13.93 22.72
CA ALA A 33 7.61 -13.30 23.72
C ALA A 33 7.56 -13.96 25.11
N GLN A 34 6.40 -14.47 25.53
CA GLN A 34 6.14 -14.89 26.91
C GLN A 34 5.70 -16.35 27.04
N GLY A 35 5.66 -17.10 25.93
CA GLY A 35 5.28 -18.51 25.94
C GLY A 35 6.23 -19.32 26.83
N PRO A 36 5.71 -20.02 27.86
CA PRO A 36 6.56 -20.73 28.83
C PRO A 36 7.28 -21.94 28.22
N ASP A 37 6.69 -22.55 27.19
CA ASP A 37 7.28 -23.65 26.44
C ASP A 37 7.79 -23.14 25.09
N PHE A 38 9.03 -23.49 24.74
CA PHE A 38 9.63 -23.14 23.46
C PHE A 38 8.79 -23.63 22.26
N ARG A 39 8.03 -24.72 22.40
CA ARG A 39 7.13 -25.24 21.36
C ARG A 39 5.98 -24.28 21.07
N VAL A 40 5.46 -23.60 22.10
CA VAL A 40 4.44 -22.56 21.95
C VAL A 40 5.02 -21.35 21.24
N ARG A 41 6.24 -20.95 21.61
CA ARG A 41 6.96 -19.85 20.95
C ARG A 41 7.27 -20.16 19.48
N VAL A 42 7.73 -21.38 19.18
CA VAL A 42 7.92 -21.86 17.79
C VAL A 42 6.63 -21.74 16.99
N GLN A 43 5.51 -22.25 17.51
CA GLN A 43 4.23 -22.16 16.81
C GLN A 43 3.82 -20.70 16.58
N ALA A 44 3.99 -19.85 17.60
CA ALA A 44 3.69 -18.43 17.49
C ALA A 44 4.55 -17.72 16.42
N ALA A 45 5.84 -18.03 16.33
CA ALA A 45 6.71 -17.51 15.27
C ALA A 45 6.26 -17.95 13.87
N LEU A 46 5.89 -19.23 13.70
CA LEU A 46 5.42 -19.75 12.42
C LEU A 46 4.08 -19.12 12.00
N GLU A 47 3.16 -18.91 12.94
CA GLU A 47 1.89 -18.23 12.64
C GLU A 47 2.09 -16.74 12.36
N LEU A 48 2.95 -16.05 13.11
CA LEU A 48 3.30 -14.65 12.83
C LEU A 48 3.90 -14.45 11.44
N GLY A 49 4.69 -15.40 10.94
CA GLY A 49 5.23 -15.34 9.58
C GLY A 49 4.15 -15.28 8.50
N LYS A 50 2.94 -15.79 8.77
CA LYS A 50 1.79 -15.77 7.86
C LYS A 50 0.92 -14.52 8.02
N LEU A 51 1.14 -13.74 9.08
CA LEU A 51 0.39 -12.53 9.38
C LEU A 51 1.18 -11.33 8.89
N PRO A 52 0.80 -10.70 7.76
CA PRO A 52 1.54 -9.56 7.24
C PRO A 52 1.43 -8.36 8.19
N GLY A 53 2.49 -7.56 8.24
CA GLY A 53 2.51 -6.29 8.98
C GLY A 53 3.74 -6.09 9.84
N ASP A 54 3.93 -4.83 10.24
CA ASP A 54 5.11 -4.39 11.00
C ASP A 54 5.20 -5.05 12.38
N ALA A 55 4.06 -5.27 13.04
CA ALA A 55 4.02 -5.96 14.33
C ALA A 55 4.61 -7.38 14.24
N SER A 56 4.25 -8.13 13.20
CA SER A 56 4.79 -9.48 12.98
C SER A 56 6.27 -9.47 12.67
N ARG A 57 6.73 -8.55 11.80
CA ARG A 57 8.17 -8.39 11.52
C ARG A 57 8.95 -8.15 12.80
N VAL A 58 8.57 -7.12 13.56
CA VAL A 58 9.30 -6.70 14.76
C VAL A 58 9.30 -7.80 15.83
N ALA A 59 8.19 -8.54 15.98
CA ALA A 59 8.13 -9.66 16.91
C ALA A 59 9.06 -10.82 16.49
N LEU A 60 9.11 -11.13 15.19
CA LEU A 60 9.99 -12.16 14.65
C LEU A 60 11.47 -11.76 14.69
N GLU A 61 11.79 -10.49 14.42
CA GLU A 61 13.15 -9.97 14.56
C GLU A 61 13.67 -10.12 15.98
N ARG A 62 12.85 -9.78 16.99
CA ARG A 62 13.20 -9.97 18.41
C ARG A 62 13.38 -11.44 18.78
N ALA A 63 12.61 -12.34 18.16
CA ALA A 63 12.72 -13.78 18.44
C ALA A 63 13.96 -14.43 17.82
N LEU A 64 14.75 -13.70 17.02
CA LEU A 64 16.10 -14.12 16.65
C LEU A 64 17.06 -14.14 17.86
N ASP A 65 16.71 -13.46 18.96
CA ASP A 65 17.47 -13.48 20.22
C ASP A 65 16.94 -14.53 21.23
N ASP A 66 15.98 -15.38 20.86
CA ASP A 66 15.41 -16.36 21.80
C ASP A 66 16.48 -17.36 22.29
N GLU A 67 16.42 -17.71 23.58
CA GLU A 67 17.32 -18.68 24.21
C GLU A 67 17.33 -20.04 23.48
N ASN A 68 16.19 -20.44 22.90
CA ASN A 68 16.00 -21.73 22.29
C ASN A 68 16.26 -21.68 20.78
N ALA A 69 17.18 -22.53 20.31
CA ALA A 69 17.57 -22.57 18.90
C ALA A 69 16.41 -22.91 17.94
N ALA A 70 15.41 -23.69 18.39
CA ALA A 70 14.24 -23.99 17.55
C ALA A 70 13.37 -22.75 17.35
N VAL A 71 13.23 -21.89 18.36
CA VAL A 71 12.49 -20.62 18.24
C VAL A 71 13.22 -19.67 17.30
N ARG A 72 14.54 -19.51 17.43
CA ARG A 72 15.33 -18.69 16.51
C ARG A 72 15.25 -19.16 15.06
N ALA A 73 15.31 -20.47 14.83
CA ALA A 73 15.11 -21.05 13.49
C ALA A 73 13.69 -20.76 12.96
N ALA A 74 12.67 -20.92 13.80
CA ALA A 74 11.29 -20.61 13.44
C ALA A 74 11.07 -19.12 13.16
N ALA A 75 11.74 -18.24 13.90
CA ALA A 75 11.72 -16.79 13.68
C ALA A 75 12.33 -16.44 12.32
N ALA A 76 13.52 -16.96 12.01
CA ALA A 76 14.14 -16.78 10.69
C ALA A 76 13.28 -17.35 9.56
N ALA A 77 12.67 -18.52 9.75
CA ALA A 77 11.72 -19.08 8.79
C ALA A 77 10.45 -18.21 8.64
N GLY A 78 9.92 -17.67 9.73
CA GLY A 78 8.81 -16.73 9.73
C GLY A 78 9.13 -15.46 8.95
N LEU A 79 10.33 -14.89 9.14
CA LEU A 79 10.81 -13.73 8.36
C LEU A 79 10.95 -14.04 6.87
N LYS A 80 11.36 -15.27 6.52
CA LYS A 80 11.37 -15.73 5.12
C LYS A 80 9.97 -15.75 4.52
N VAL A 81 8.99 -16.29 5.26
CA VAL A 81 7.59 -16.36 4.80
C VAL A 81 6.97 -14.97 4.70
N LEU A 82 7.29 -14.08 5.65
CA LEU A 82 6.84 -12.70 5.64
C LEU A 82 7.37 -11.93 4.43
N GLY A 83 8.60 -12.24 3.98
CA GLY A 83 9.19 -11.67 2.77
C GLY A 83 9.58 -10.19 2.90
N ASP A 84 9.60 -9.65 4.13
CA ASP A 84 9.91 -8.24 4.36
C ASP A 84 11.42 -8.00 4.35
N ALA A 85 11.91 -7.35 3.29
CA ALA A 85 13.33 -7.03 3.12
C ALA A 85 13.90 -6.16 4.27
N ARG A 86 13.07 -5.44 5.04
CA ARG A 86 13.50 -4.68 6.22
C ARG A 86 14.13 -5.58 7.29
N ALA A 87 13.78 -6.87 7.33
CA ALA A 87 14.36 -7.85 8.25
C ALA A 87 15.81 -8.27 7.90
N THR A 88 16.33 -7.85 6.74
CA THR A 88 17.69 -8.23 6.28
C THR A 88 18.77 -7.80 7.27
N ALA A 89 18.65 -6.59 7.85
CA ALA A 89 19.62 -6.09 8.81
C ALA A 89 19.65 -6.93 10.10
N ALA A 90 18.47 -7.29 10.62
CA ALA A 90 18.35 -8.15 11.79
C ALA A 90 18.92 -9.55 11.52
N LEU A 91 18.63 -10.13 10.35
CA LEU A 91 19.16 -11.44 9.97
C LEU A 91 20.68 -11.46 9.77
N GLU A 92 21.28 -10.39 9.20
CA GLU A 92 22.74 -10.28 9.09
C GLU A 92 23.41 -10.18 10.46
N ALA A 93 22.81 -9.46 11.42
CA ALA A 93 23.32 -9.40 12.79
C ALA A 93 23.37 -10.78 13.46
N HIS A 94 22.48 -11.71 13.07
CA HIS A 94 22.38 -13.05 13.63
C HIS A 94 23.08 -14.14 12.79
N ARG A 95 23.81 -13.77 11.73
CA ARG A 95 24.43 -14.73 10.80
C ARG A 95 25.42 -15.70 11.46
N SER A 96 26.00 -15.29 12.58
CA SER A 96 26.94 -16.07 13.38
C SER A 96 26.28 -16.85 14.53
N ASP A 97 24.99 -17.21 14.42
CA ASP A 97 24.28 -17.97 15.45
C ASP A 97 25.05 -19.23 15.89
N PRO A 98 25.10 -19.58 17.19
CA PRO A 98 25.80 -20.77 17.66
C PRO A 98 25.27 -22.09 17.06
N SER A 99 23.98 -22.15 16.71
CA SER A 99 23.33 -23.34 16.17
C SER A 99 23.49 -23.45 14.65
N ALA A 100 24.08 -24.56 14.18
CA ALA A 100 24.25 -24.79 12.75
C ALA A 100 22.93 -24.81 11.95
N PRO A 101 21.84 -25.46 12.43
CA PRO A 101 20.52 -25.34 11.79
C PRO A 101 20.02 -23.91 11.66
N VAL A 102 20.23 -23.07 12.69
CA VAL A 102 19.79 -21.67 12.66
C VAL A 102 20.59 -20.88 11.62
N ARG A 103 21.91 -21.05 11.56
CA ARG A 103 22.75 -20.40 10.53
C ARG A 103 22.32 -20.79 9.11
N ALA A 104 22.00 -22.06 8.88
CA ALA A 104 21.51 -22.53 7.58
C ALA A 104 20.17 -21.88 7.21
N GLN A 105 19.25 -21.77 8.17
CA GLN A 105 17.97 -21.10 7.99
C GLN A 105 18.14 -19.60 7.72
N ILE A 106 18.99 -18.90 8.47
CA ILE A 106 19.29 -17.47 8.27
C ILE A 106 19.90 -17.24 6.88
N THR A 107 20.87 -18.05 6.48
CA THR A 107 21.50 -17.97 5.15
C THR A 107 20.47 -18.16 4.03
N THR A 108 19.61 -19.17 4.17
CA THR A 108 18.52 -19.44 3.22
C THR A 108 17.52 -18.29 3.16
N THR A 109 17.21 -17.70 4.31
CA THR A 109 16.26 -16.58 4.42
C THR A 109 16.82 -15.33 3.76
N LEU A 110 18.08 -14.98 4.08
CA LEU A 110 18.79 -13.87 3.44
C LEU A 110 18.89 -14.04 1.93
N ALA A 111 19.17 -15.25 1.44
CA ALA A 111 19.18 -15.53 0.00
C ALA A 111 17.79 -15.32 -0.64
N ALA A 112 16.72 -15.77 0.03
CA ALA A 112 15.35 -15.58 -0.45
C ALA A 112 14.94 -14.09 -0.47
N LEU A 113 15.26 -13.33 0.58
CA LEU A 113 14.97 -11.90 0.66
C LEU A 113 15.77 -11.07 -0.35
N ARG A 114 16.98 -11.52 -0.73
CA ARG A 114 17.81 -10.89 -1.77
C ARG A 114 17.40 -11.25 -3.19
N ALA A 115 16.96 -12.49 -3.40
CA ALA A 115 16.47 -12.95 -4.70
C ALA A 115 15.08 -12.37 -5.01
N ALA A 116 14.32 -12.01 -3.99
CA ALA A 116 13.14 -11.17 -4.16
C ALA A 116 13.60 -9.75 -4.56
N PRO A 117 13.12 -9.17 -5.68
CA PRO A 117 13.32 -7.74 -5.92
C PRO A 117 12.73 -7.00 -4.73
N ALA A 118 13.38 -5.95 -4.23
CA ALA A 118 12.92 -5.15 -3.09
C ALA A 118 11.41 -4.86 -3.22
N SER A 119 10.61 -5.71 -2.59
CA SER A 119 9.16 -5.73 -2.69
C SER A 119 8.68 -5.38 -1.31
N THR A 120 7.98 -4.28 -1.21
CA THR A 120 7.19 -3.92 -0.04
C THR A 120 6.32 -5.13 0.35
N PRO A 121 6.22 -5.51 1.63
CA PRO A 121 5.55 -6.74 2.02
C PRO A 121 4.03 -6.60 1.89
N GLY A 122 3.37 -7.59 1.29
CA GLY A 122 1.91 -7.71 1.23
C GLY A 122 1.30 -7.80 -0.18
N ALA A 123 2.05 -7.52 -1.24
CA ALA A 123 1.54 -7.67 -2.60
C ALA A 123 1.65 -9.13 -3.06
N ALA A 124 0.50 -9.76 -3.34
CA ALA A 124 0.43 -10.96 -4.15
C ALA A 124 1.35 -10.83 -5.39
N PRO A 125 1.93 -11.93 -5.92
CA PRO A 125 2.75 -11.85 -7.13
C PRO A 125 1.99 -11.06 -8.19
N PRO A 126 2.65 -10.12 -8.90
CA PRO A 126 1.95 -9.22 -9.79
C PRO A 126 1.18 -10.03 -10.83
N SER A 127 -0.14 -9.90 -10.80
CA SER A 127 -1.06 -10.55 -11.73
C SER A 127 -1.33 -9.68 -12.95
N VAL A 128 -1.01 -8.39 -12.86
CA VAL A 128 -1.20 -7.41 -13.95
C VAL A 128 -0.03 -6.43 -14.00
N LEU A 129 0.39 -6.12 -15.22
CA LEU A 129 1.29 -5.02 -15.50
C LEU A 129 0.47 -3.77 -15.79
N VAL A 130 0.70 -2.71 -15.04
CA VAL A 130 0.04 -1.42 -15.28
C VAL A 130 1.05 -0.45 -15.88
N GLN A 131 0.74 0.06 -17.06
CA GLN A 131 1.47 1.15 -17.67
C GLN A 131 0.71 2.45 -17.37
N LEU A 132 1.31 3.36 -16.61
CA LEU A 132 0.72 4.67 -16.36
C LEU A 132 1.09 5.62 -17.50
N GLY A 133 0.09 6.03 -18.27
CA GLY A 133 0.20 7.08 -19.28
C GLY A 133 0.06 8.47 -18.67
N LYS A 134 0.30 9.50 -19.50
CA LYS A 134 0.25 10.90 -19.07
C LYS A 134 -1.12 11.28 -18.52
N ILE A 135 -1.12 12.01 -17.42
CA ILE A 135 -2.33 12.59 -16.84
C ILE A 135 -2.59 13.95 -17.51
N ARG A 136 -3.80 14.15 -18.02
CA ARG A 136 -4.21 15.42 -18.63
C ARG A 136 -5.19 16.16 -17.73
N SER A 137 -5.22 17.49 -17.81
CA SER A 137 -6.26 18.29 -17.18
C SER A 137 -7.22 18.85 -18.21
N SER A 138 -8.50 18.84 -17.91
CA SER A 138 -9.47 19.74 -18.55
C SER A 138 -9.80 20.98 -17.73
N ALA A 139 -9.35 21.03 -16.47
CA ALA A 139 -9.53 22.19 -15.62
C ALA A 139 -8.47 23.27 -15.93
N PRO A 140 -8.86 24.53 -16.14
CA PRO A 140 -7.95 25.63 -16.45
C PRO A 140 -7.03 26.02 -15.30
N ALA A 141 -7.38 25.67 -14.05
CA ALA A 141 -6.60 25.95 -12.85
C ALA A 141 -5.41 25.00 -12.62
N THR A 142 -5.20 24.00 -13.48
CA THR A 142 -4.18 22.98 -13.26
C THR A 142 -2.86 23.35 -13.95
N SER A 143 -1.85 23.66 -13.15
CA SER A 143 -0.49 23.92 -13.62
C SER A 143 0.26 22.62 -13.94
N GLY A 144 1.28 22.68 -14.82
CA GLY A 144 2.13 21.52 -15.14
C GLY A 144 2.74 20.86 -13.91
N ARG A 145 3.22 21.66 -12.94
CA ARG A 145 3.75 21.16 -11.66
C ARG A 145 2.75 20.35 -10.85
N VAL A 146 1.47 20.74 -10.89
CA VAL A 146 0.38 20.02 -10.20
C VAL A 146 0.14 18.69 -10.89
N LEU A 147 0.15 18.65 -12.23
CA LEU A 147 0.05 17.39 -12.97
C LEU A 147 1.22 16.44 -12.71
N ASP A 148 2.44 16.97 -12.64
CA ASP A 148 3.64 16.18 -12.32
C ASP A 148 3.56 15.57 -10.91
N ALA A 149 3.10 16.36 -9.94
CA ALA A 149 2.88 15.89 -8.57
C ALA A 149 1.83 14.78 -8.52
N VAL A 150 0.73 14.95 -9.27
CA VAL A 150 -0.36 13.96 -9.36
C VAL A 150 0.09 12.68 -10.03
N GLU A 151 0.90 12.78 -11.09
CA GLU A 151 1.48 11.60 -11.75
C GLU A 151 2.39 10.84 -10.79
N ARG A 152 3.26 11.54 -10.05
CA ARG A 152 4.14 10.93 -9.04
C ARG A 152 3.33 10.21 -7.97
N VAL A 153 2.35 10.87 -7.36
CA VAL A 153 1.49 10.27 -6.31
C VAL A 153 0.68 9.09 -6.86
N SER A 154 0.20 9.19 -8.09
CA SER A 154 -0.50 8.07 -8.74
C SER A 154 0.40 6.86 -8.89
N ARG A 155 1.67 7.04 -9.29
CA ARG A 155 2.65 5.93 -9.36
C ARG A 155 2.91 5.32 -7.98
N GLU A 156 3.17 6.15 -6.98
CA GLU A 156 3.40 5.70 -5.60
C GLU A 156 2.25 4.82 -5.09
N GLN A 157 1.00 5.31 -5.22
CA GLN A 157 -0.17 4.57 -4.73
C GLN A 157 -0.51 3.33 -5.56
N LEU A 158 -0.20 3.30 -6.86
CA LEU A 158 -0.41 2.10 -7.68
C LEU A 158 0.56 0.98 -7.34
N VAL A 159 1.79 1.29 -6.91
CA VAL A 159 2.78 0.29 -6.46
C VAL A 159 2.37 -0.35 -5.14
N GLU A 160 1.60 0.36 -4.31
CA GLU A 160 1.06 -0.18 -3.06
C GLU A 160 -0.10 -1.17 -3.29
N LEU A 161 -0.66 -1.23 -4.50
CA LEU A 161 -1.77 -2.15 -4.78
C LEU A 161 -1.28 -3.60 -4.88
N PRO A 162 -1.95 -4.55 -4.20
CA PRO A 162 -1.58 -5.95 -4.26
C PRO A 162 -1.83 -6.51 -5.67
N GLY A 163 -0.85 -7.25 -6.21
CA GLY A 163 -0.95 -7.86 -7.54
C GLY A 163 -0.71 -6.89 -8.70
N VAL A 164 -0.36 -5.63 -8.44
CA VAL A 164 -0.03 -4.64 -9.48
C VAL A 164 1.48 -4.45 -9.56
N ALA A 165 2.03 -4.55 -10.77
CA ALA A 165 3.39 -4.10 -11.05
C ALA A 165 3.34 -2.98 -12.09
N LEU A 166 3.96 -1.84 -11.77
CA LEU A 166 4.14 -0.79 -12.75
C LEU A 166 5.19 -1.19 -13.79
N THR A 167 4.90 -0.93 -15.06
CA THR A 167 5.88 -0.96 -16.14
C THR A 167 6.19 0.47 -16.58
N GLY A 168 7.47 0.78 -16.74
CA GLY A 168 7.91 2.00 -17.41
C GLY A 168 7.90 1.83 -18.93
N ASP A 169 8.46 2.82 -19.63
CA ASP A 169 8.67 2.78 -21.08
C ASP A 169 9.84 1.83 -21.49
N GLY A 170 10.49 1.20 -20.51
CA GLY A 170 11.58 0.25 -20.72
C GLY A 170 11.10 -1.20 -20.96
N PRO A 171 12.01 -2.09 -21.37
CA PRO A 171 11.68 -3.48 -21.65
C PRO A 171 11.17 -4.22 -20.40
N VAL A 172 10.01 -4.87 -20.53
CA VAL A 172 9.43 -5.70 -19.48
C VAL A 172 10.38 -6.87 -19.17
N PRO A 173 10.74 -7.11 -17.89
CA PRO A 173 11.57 -8.25 -17.51
C PRO A 173 11.00 -9.58 -18.00
N ALA A 174 11.87 -10.52 -18.37
CA ALA A 174 11.45 -11.83 -18.93
C ALA A 174 10.47 -12.58 -18.02
N SER A 175 10.60 -12.43 -16.70
CA SER A 175 9.73 -13.03 -15.67
C SER A 175 8.30 -12.49 -15.65
N ARG A 176 8.01 -11.37 -16.33
CA ARG A 176 6.69 -10.70 -16.34
C ARG A 176 6.08 -10.61 -17.74
N ARG A 177 6.72 -11.22 -18.74
CA ARG A 177 6.37 -11.09 -20.16
C ARG A 177 5.00 -11.70 -20.53
N ASN A 178 4.52 -12.65 -19.74
CA ASN A 178 3.22 -13.31 -19.94
C ASN A 178 2.08 -12.67 -19.12
N LEU A 179 2.34 -11.60 -18.38
CA LEU A 179 1.29 -10.92 -17.61
C LEU A 179 0.46 -9.99 -18.51
N PRO A 180 -0.86 -9.88 -18.29
CA PRO A 180 -1.69 -8.92 -19.01
C PRO A 180 -1.21 -7.50 -18.73
N VAL A 181 -1.11 -6.70 -19.78
CA VAL A 181 -0.73 -5.28 -19.69
C VAL A 181 -1.99 -4.41 -19.81
N VAL A 182 -2.21 -3.56 -18.82
CA VAL A 182 -3.28 -2.57 -18.78
C VAL A 182 -2.67 -1.18 -18.78
N MET A 183 -3.05 -0.36 -19.76
CA MET A 183 -2.67 1.04 -19.81
C MET A 183 -3.70 1.86 -19.01
N LEU A 184 -3.21 2.64 -18.05
CA LEU A 184 -4.01 3.56 -17.25
C LEU A 184 -3.72 4.99 -17.68
N THR A 185 -4.73 5.73 -18.14
CA THR A 185 -4.58 7.15 -18.47
C THR A 185 -5.47 7.99 -17.57
N GLY A 186 -4.95 9.11 -17.06
CA GLY A 186 -5.65 9.98 -16.12
C GLY A 186 -6.19 11.25 -16.76
N ARG A 187 -7.35 11.71 -16.29
CA ARG A 187 -7.93 13.01 -16.62
C ARG A 187 -8.47 13.71 -15.38
N VAL A 188 -8.01 14.92 -15.11
CA VAL A 188 -8.61 15.81 -14.10
C VAL A 188 -9.88 16.41 -14.68
N LYS A 189 -11.03 15.96 -14.18
CA LYS A 189 -12.37 16.34 -14.63
C LYS A 189 -12.81 17.68 -14.05
N GLN A 190 -12.55 17.89 -12.76
CA GLN A 190 -12.99 19.07 -12.02
C GLN A 190 -11.93 19.47 -11.01
N LEU A 191 -11.68 20.77 -10.90
CA LEU A 191 -10.87 21.39 -9.86
C LEU A 191 -11.45 22.78 -9.61
N GLU A 192 -12.33 22.88 -8.62
CA GLU A 192 -13.13 24.08 -8.38
C GLU A 192 -12.98 24.57 -6.95
N GLU A 193 -12.97 25.89 -6.81
CA GLU A 193 -13.03 26.60 -5.54
C GLU A 193 -14.48 26.98 -5.24
N SER A 194 -14.96 26.67 -4.03
CA SER A 194 -16.25 27.14 -3.52
C SER A 194 -16.07 27.76 -2.15
N ARG A 195 -16.71 28.90 -1.90
CA ARG A 195 -16.69 29.57 -0.59
C ARG A 195 -17.92 29.16 0.20
N VAL A 196 -17.69 28.58 1.38
CA VAL A 196 -18.75 28.13 2.28
C VAL A 196 -18.51 28.77 3.64
N GLY A 197 -19.25 29.84 3.92
CA GLY A 197 -19.06 30.65 5.13
C GLY A 197 -17.69 31.32 5.14
N GLY A 198 -16.93 31.15 6.24
CA GLY A 198 -15.56 31.68 6.41
C GLY A 198 -14.46 30.80 5.81
N ASN A 199 -14.82 29.73 5.12
CA ASN A 199 -13.88 28.75 4.58
C ASN A 199 -13.98 28.67 3.05
N VAL A 200 -12.88 28.21 2.46
CA VAL A 200 -12.74 27.91 1.04
C VAL A 200 -12.59 26.41 0.89
N VAL A 201 -13.44 25.81 0.07
CA VAL A 201 -13.50 24.38 -0.21
C VAL A 201 -13.06 24.13 -1.64
N TYR A 202 -11.97 23.39 -1.80
CA TYR A 202 -11.49 22.93 -3.09
C TYR A 202 -12.05 21.54 -3.38
N SER A 203 -12.82 21.42 -4.46
CA SER A 203 -13.36 20.13 -4.92
C SER A 203 -12.59 19.65 -6.14
N ALA A 204 -11.99 18.46 -6.02
CA ALA A 204 -11.22 17.83 -7.08
C ALA A 204 -11.89 16.52 -7.53
N SER A 205 -11.86 16.27 -8.84
CA SER A 205 -12.34 15.02 -9.44
C SER A 205 -11.37 14.56 -10.54
N ILE A 206 -10.95 13.30 -10.47
CA ILE A 206 -10.08 12.64 -11.43
C ILE A 206 -10.75 11.36 -11.96
N GLU A 207 -10.56 11.08 -13.24
CA GLU A 207 -10.97 9.84 -13.90
C GLU A 207 -9.74 9.14 -14.48
N PHE A 208 -9.58 7.85 -14.18
CA PHE A 208 -8.63 6.98 -14.81
C PHE A 208 -9.34 6.04 -15.77
N VAL A 209 -8.85 5.94 -17.01
CA VAL A 209 -9.39 5.05 -18.04
C VAL A 209 -8.43 3.89 -18.25
N LEU A 210 -8.96 2.67 -18.14
CA LEU A 210 -8.20 1.43 -18.29
C LEU A 210 -8.35 0.92 -19.72
N HIS A 211 -7.24 0.74 -20.41
CA HIS A 211 -7.19 0.18 -21.75
C HIS A 211 -6.43 -1.15 -21.73
N LYS A 212 -7.00 -2.21 -22.32
CA LYS A 212 -6.30 -3.49 -22.48
C LYS A 212 -5.30 -3.37 -23.64
N MET A 213 -4.03 -3.68 -23.39
CA MET A 213 -3.02 -3.73 -24.44
C MET A 213 -2.94 -5.14 -25.03
N PRO A 214 -2.65 -5.29 -26.35
CA PRO A 214 -2.34 -4.24 -27.33
C PRO A 214 -3.57 -3.58 -27.99
N GLY A 215 -4.78 -4.13 -27.83
CA GLY A 215 -5.97 -3.72 -28.58
C GLY A 215 -6.58 -2.36 -28.22
N GLN A 216 -6.04 -1.65 -27.22
CA GLN A 216 -6.48 -0.34 -26.71
C GLN A 216 -7.98 -0.22 -26.38
N ALA A 217 -8.71 -1.32 -26.25
CA ALA A 217 -10.12 -1.30 -25.90
C ALA A 217 -10.28 -0.79 -24.46
N ILE A 218 -11.19 0.18 -24.27
CA ILE A 218 -11.56 0.66 -22.94
C ILE A 218 -12.26 -0.48 -22.20
N LYS A 219 -11.66 -0.90 -21.09
CA LYS A 219 -12.19 -1.97 -20.23
C LYS A 219 -12.88 -1.44 -18.98
N GLY A 220 -12.61 -0.19 -18.61
CA GLY A 220 -13.27 0.42 -17.46
C GLY A 220 -12.81 1.84 -17.21
N VAL A 221 -13.57 2.52 -16.36
CA VAL A 221 -13.25 3.85 -15.84
C VAL A 221 -13.31 3.81 -14.33
N VAL A 222 -12.31 4.39 -13.69
CA VAL A 222 -12.22 4.51 -12.25
C VAL A 222 -12.15 5.99 -11.91
N SER A 223 -13.17 6.49 -11.24
CA SER A 223 -13.21 7.89 -10.81
C SER A 223 -12.82 8.03 -9.34
N GLY A 224 -12.33 9.21 -8.99
CA GLY A 224 -11.99 9.64 -7.64
C GLY A 224 -12.35 11.08 -7.44
N SER A 225 -12.98 11.38 -6.32
CA SER A 225 -13.27 12.75 -5.91
C SER A 225 -12.88 12.95 -4.45
N ALA A 226 -12.47 14.17 -4.15
CA ALA A 226 -12.14 14.59 -2.81
C ALA A 226 -12.31 16.10 -2.65
N ARG A 227 -12.30 16.54 -1.39
CA ARG A 227 -12.39 17.95 -1.03
C ARG A 227 -11.30 18.30 -0.02
N ALA A 228 -10.66 19.45 -0.21
CA ALA A 228 -9.83 20.08 0.82
C ALA A 228 -10.53 21.36 1.29
N THR A 229 -10.35 21.72 2.56
CA THR A 229 -10.92 22.95 3.13
C THR A 229 -9.81 23.74 3.77
N GLY A 230 -9.77 25.04 3.48
CA GLY A 230 -8.87 26.00 4.10
C GLY A 230 -9.62 27.28 4.46
N SER A 231 -8.95 28.16 5.17
CA SER A 231 -9.44 29.50 5.49
C SER A 231 -9.35 30.43 4.27
N VAL A 232 -10.10 31.54 4.29
CA VAL A 232 -10.00 32.58 3.27
C VAL A 232 -8.60 33.22 3.23
N ALA A 233 -7.89 33.25 4.36
CA ALA A 233 -6.51 33.75 4.44
C ALA A 233 -5.53 32.81 3.72
N GLU A 234 -5.65 31.49 3.91
CA GLU A 234 -4.83 30.50 3.21
C GLU A 234 -5.12 30.48 1.70
N ALA A 235 -6.38 30.66 1.29
CA ALA A 235 -6.74 30.76 -0.12
C ALA A 235 -6.20 32.04 -0.81
N ALA A 236 -5.90 33.09 -0.04
CA ALA A 236 -5.31 34.33 -0.55
C ALA A 236 -3.80 34.20 -0.76
N ASP A 237 -3.11 33.34 0.00
CA ASP A 237 -1.70 33.06 -0.19
C ASP A 237 -1.49 32.09 -1.36
N SER A 238 -0.55 32.42 -2.25
CA SER A 238 -0.35 31.64 -3.49
C SER A 238 0.19 30.24 -3.22
N ARG A 239 1.04 30.06 -2.19
CA ARG A 239 1.62 28.76 -1.84
C ARG A 239 0.62 27.90 -1.10
N ALA A 240 -0.03 28.44 -0.06
CA ALA A 240 -1.04 27.73 0.69
C ALA A 240 -2.23 27.31 -0.18
N ARG A 241 -2.63 28.16 -1.13
CA ARG A 241 -3.62 27.78 -2.16
C ARG A 241 -3.15 26.61 -3.03
N GLU A 242 -1.91 26.64 -3.50
CA GLU A 242 -1.34 25.53 -4.30
C GLU A 242 -1.30 24.23 -3.50
N ASP A 243 -0.97 24.30 -2.21
CA ASP A 243 -0.99 23.15 -1.30
C ASP A 243 -2.39 22.59 -1.10
N LEU A 244 -3.41 23.44 -0.90
CA LEU A 244 -4.80 23.00 -0.79
C LEU A 244 -5.31 22.32 -2.08
N LEU A 245 -4.96 22.88 -3.25
CA LEU A 245 -5.29 22.28 -4.55
C LEU A 245 -4.60 20.92 -4.73
N ARG A 246 -3.31 20.84 -4.38
CA ARG A 246 -2.52 19.61 -4.42
C ARG A 246 -3.14 18.54 -3.51
N SER A 247 -3.42 18.89 -2.25
CA SER A 247 -4.02 17.97 -1.27
C SER A 247 -5.40 17.46 -1.71
N ALA A 248 -6.24 18.33 -2.27
CA ALA A 248 -7.54 17.90 -2.80
C ALA A 248 -7.38 16.88 -3.94
N LEU A 249 -6.41 17.11 -4.84
CA LEU A 249 -6.21 16.24 -6.00
C LEU A 249 -5.52 14.93 -5.62
N GLU A 250 -4.55 14.95 -4.71
CA GLU A 250 -3.92 13.74 -4.15
C GLU A 250 -4.93 12.84 -3.44
N ALA A 251 -5.85 13.44 -2.67
CA ALA A 251 -6.94 12.70 -2.04
C ALA A 251 -7.93 12.12 -3.08
N ALA A 252 -8.16 12.83 -4.19
CA ALA A 252 -8.99 12.32 -5.28
C ALA A 252 -8.31 11.13 -5.99
N VAL A 253 -6.99 11.19 -6.20
CA VAL A 253 -6.20 10.06 -6.73
C VAL A 253 -6.30 8.86 -5.79
N ALA A 254 -6.08 9.05 -4.49
CA ALA A 254 -6.18 7.98 -3.49
C ALA A 254 -7.56 7.30 -3.52
N SER A 255 -8.62 8.11 -3.61
CA SER A 255 -10.00 7.67 -3.76
C SER A 255 -10.21 6.83 -5.02
N ALA A 256 -9.61 7.21 -6.15
CA ALA A 256 -9.66 6.44 -7.39
C ALA A 256 -8.84 5.14 -7.30
N VAL A 257 -7.57 5.22 -6.89
CA VAL A 257 -6.64 4.09 -6.83
C VAL A 257 -7.17 2.98 -5.91
N LYS A 258 -7.80 3.33 -4.79
CA LYS A 258 -8.45 2.35 -3.89
C LYS A 258 -9.52 1.49 -4.60
N ARG A 259 -10.17 2.02 -5.64
CA ARG A 259 -11.18 1.31 -6.46
C ARG A 259 -10.59 0.60 -7.69
N ALA A 260 -9.34 0.87 -8.03
CA ALA A 260 -8.68 0.31 -9.21
C ALA A 260 -8.57 -1.23 -9.22
N PRO A 261 -8.37 -1.96 -8.11
CA PRO A 261 -8.23 -3.41 -8.14
C PRO A 261 -9.39 -4.15 -8.81
N LEU A 262 -10.63 -3.69 -8.62
CA LEU A 262 -11.81 -4.29 -9.25
C LEU A 262 -11.81 -4.08 -10.76
N ALA A 263 -11.52 -2.85 -11.20
CA ALA A 263 -11.48 -2.50 -12.62
C ALA A 263 -10.30 -3.18 -13.35
N LEU A 264 -9.16 -3.34 -12.67
CA LEU A 264 -7.99 -4.04 -13.19
C LEU A 264 -8.28 -5.53 -13.42
N ARG A 265 -8.98 -6.19 -12.48
CA ARG A 265 -9.42 -7.59 -12.66
C ARG A 265 -10.37 -7.73 -13.85
N ALA A 266 -11.37 -6.85 -13.96
CA ALA A 266 -12.29 -6.84 -15.09
C ALA A 266 -11.60 -6.57 -16.45
N ALA A 267 -10.48 -5.83 -16.45
CA ALA A 267 -9.71 -5.59 -17.66
C ALA A 267 -8.85 -6.79 -18.10
N MET A 268 -8.56 -7.72 -17.20
CA MET A 268 -7.80 -8.94 -17.48
C MET A 268 -8.66 -9.98 -18.19
N GLU A 269 -9.94 -10.07 -17.85
CA GLU A 269 -10.96 -10.88 -18.55
C GLU A 269 -11.15 -10.40 -20.02
#